data_AF-A0A7R9C0W9-F1
#
_entry.id   AF-A0A7R9C0W9-F1
#
_cell.length_a   1.000
_cell.length_b   1.000
_cell.length_c   1.000
_cell.angle_alpha   90.00
_cell.angle_beta   90.00
_cell.angle_gamma   90.00
#
_symmetry.space_group_name_H-M   'P 1'
#
loop_
_entity.id
_entity.type
_entity.pdbx_description
1 polymer ?
#
loop_
_entity_poly.entity_id
_entity_poly.type
_entity_poly.pdbx_seq_one_letter_code
_entity_poly.pdbx_strand_id
1 'polypeptide(L)'
;MLVLIPWTPFALTRHIMRTGGFRGMFCGLSSTMAREMGGYFFFFGGYEFTRGMLTPEGKSKDDIGILRTIVAGGVGGMTLWTVVFPFDVVKSRVQIQSSNEGLLQVMRHIYKTEGGSYLLFEM
;
A
#
# COMPACT_ATOMS: atom_id res chain seq x y z
N MET A 1 -8.00 -27.91 -21.10
CA MET A 1 -7.18 -28.84 -20.30
C MET A 1 -5.95 -28.08 -19.80
N LEU A 2 -6.09 -27.29 -18.73
CA LEU A 2 -4.99 -26.53 -18.13
C LEU A 2 -4.35 -27.41 -17.07
N VAL A 3 -3.16 -27.92 -17.36
CA VAL A 3 -2.35 -28.69 -16.42
C VAL A 3 -1.91 -27.74 -15.31
N LEU A 4 -2.52 -27.90 -14.13
CA LEU A 4 -2.07 -27.30 -12.88
C LEU A 4 -0.71 -27.92 -12.51
N ILE A 5 0.37 -27.42 -13.09
CA ILE A 5 1.70 -27.69 -12.54
C ILE A 5 1.79 -26.85 -11.26
N PRO A 6 1.92 -27.45 -10.07
CA PRO A 6 2.10 -26.69 -8.85
C PRO A 6 3.48 -26.03 -8.92
N TRP A 7 3.50 -24.74 -9.24
CA TRP A 7 4.72 -23.95 -9.16
C TRP A 7 5.16 -23.90 -7.70
N THR A 8 6.17 -24.69 -7.35
CA THR A 8 6.83 -24.51 -6.06
C THR A 8 7.59 -23.18 -6.09
N PRO A 9 7.76 -22.49 -4.93
CA PRO A 9 8.54 -21.25 -4.88
C PRO A 9 9.94 -21.41 -5.51
N PHE A 10 10.57 -22.56 -5.31
CA PHE A 10 11.86 -22.90 -5.94
C PHE A 10 11.79 -23.02 -7.46
N ALA A 11 10.75 -23.66 -8.01
CA ALA A 11 10.57 -23.77 -9.45
C ALA A 11 10.32 -22.40 -10.10
N LEU A 12 9.53 -21.55 -9.45
CA LEU A 12 9.25 -20.17 -9.91
C LEU A 12 10.51 -19.31 -9.89
N THR A 13 11.27 -19.30 -8.78
CA THR A 13 12.53 -18.54 -8.69
C THR A 13 13.53 -19.00 -9.74
N ARG A 14 13.69 -20.33 -9.93
CA ARG A 14 14.57 -20.88 -10.97
C ARG A 14 14.12 -20.49 -12.38
N HIS A 15 12.81 -20.42 -12.62
CA HIS A 15 12.25 -19.98 -13.88
C HIS A 15 12.54 -18.50 -14.13
N ILE A 16 12.26 -17.61 -13.17
CA ILE A 16 12.54 -16.16 -13.26
C ILE A 16 14.03 -15.90 -13.48
N MET A 17 14.91 -16.61 -12.76
CA MET A 17 16.36 -16.50 -12.93
C MET A 17 16.83 -16.91 -14.33
N ARG A 18 16.16 -17.87 -14.98
CA ARG A 18 16.50 -18.31 -16.34
C ARG A 18 15.94 -17.40 -17.42
N THR A 19 14.78 -16.79 -17.22
CA THR A 19 14.12 -15.95 -18.22
C THR A 19 14.53 -14.48 -18.13
N GLY A 20 14.64 -13.94 -16.92
CA GLY A 20 14.94 -12.52 -16.65
C GLY A 20 16.28 -12.26 -15.95
N GLY A 21 17.04 -13.31 -15.65
CA GLY A 21 18.29 -13.20 -14.89
C GLY A 21 18.07 -12.68 -13.47
N PHE A 22 19.16 -12.22 -12.83
CA PHE A 22 19.12 -11.66 -11.47
C PHE A 22 18.22 -10.41 -11.39
N ARG A 23 18.21 -9.57 -12.42
CA ARG A 23 17.36 -8.37 -12.48
C ARG A 23 15.87 -8.70 -12.54
N GLY A 24 15.49 -9.84 -13.11
CA GLY A 24 14.11 -10.31 -13.16
C GLY A 24 13.46 -10.46 -11.78
N MET A 25 14.24 -10.79 -10.75
CA MET A 25 13.74 -10.92 -9.37
C MET A 25 13.36 -9.56 -8.73
N PHE A 26 13.88 -8.45 -9.25
CA PHE A 26 13.64 -7.11 -8.74
C PHE A 26 12.72 -6.30 -9.65
N CYS A 27 12.08 -6.95 -10.63
CA CYS A 27 11.08 -6.30 -11.47
C CYS A 27 9.93 -5.79 -10.59
N GLY A 28 9.65 -4.48 -10.66
CA GLY A 28 8.64 -3.84 -9.82
C GLY A 28 9.12 -3.35 -8.45
N LEU A 29 10.38 -3.62 -8.05
CA LEU A 29 10.91 -3.18 -6.75
C LEU A 29 10.80 -1.66 -6.56
N SER A 30 11.10 -0.86 -7.59
CA SER A 30 11.02 0.60 -7.51
C SER A 30 9.60 1.10 -7.25
N SER A 31 8.60 0.48 -7.90
CA SER A 31 7.18 0.78 -7.66
C SER A 31 6.76 0.38 -6.25
N THR A 32 7.20 -0.79 -5.78
CA THR A 32 6.95 -1.22 -4.40
C THR A 32 7.58 -0.26 -3.40
N MET A 33 8.86 0.11 -3.58
CA MET A 33 9.54 1.05 -2.69
C MET A 33 8.85 2.42 -2.66
N ALA A 34 8.44 2.96 -3.81
CA ALA A 34 7.73 4.23 -3.87
C ALA A 34 6.41 4.18 -3.09
N ARG A 35 5.63 3.09 -3.23
CA ARG A 35 4.40 2.87 -2.46
C ARG A 35 4.68 2.77 -0.96
N GLU A 36 5.61 1.92 -0.56
CA GLU A 36 5.95 1.67 0.84
C GLU A 36 6.50 2.94 1.51
N MET A 37 7.44 3.64 0.87
CA MET A 37 8.01 4.87 1.41
C MET A 37 6.96 5.96 1.60
N GLY A 38 6.07 6.15 0.60
CA GLY A 38 4.95 7.07 0.72
C GLY A 38 4.01 6.68 1.86
N GLY A 39 3.59 5.41 1.91
CA GLY A 39 2.72 4.90 2.96
C GLY A 39 3.30 5.07 4.36
N TYR A 40 4.59 4.73 4.56
CA TYR A 40 5.26 4.89 5.85
C TYR A 40 5.45 6.35 6.23
N PHE A 41 5.68 7.26 5.28
CA PHE A 41 5.73 8.69 5.57
C PHE A 41 4.42 9.17 6.21
N PHE A 42 3.27 8.80 5.64
CA PHE A 42 1.96 9.14 6.19
C PHE A 42 1.65 8.39 7.49
N PHE A 43 2.07 7.13 7.60
CA PHE A 43 1.97 6.35 8.84
C PHE A 43 2.68 7.05 9.99
N PHE A 44 3.97 7.33 9.84
CA PHE A 44 4.78 7.96 10.89
C PHE A 44 4.32 9.39 11.16
N GLY A 45 3.85 10.12 10.15
CA GLY A 45 3.21 11.42 10.32
C GLY A 45 1.99 11.35 11.24
N GLY A 46 1.03 10.48 10.95
CA GLY A 46 -0.17 10.28 11.77
C GLY A 46 0.16 9.75 13.18
N TYR A 47 1.10 8.81 13.26
CA TYR A 47 1.58 8.24 14.52
C TYR A 47 2.22 9.30 15.42
N GLU A 48 3.22 10.03 14.94
CA GLU A 48 3.95 11.04 15.72
C GLU A 48 3.08 12.24 16.10
N PHE A 49 2.18 12.64 15.20
CA PHE A 49 1.19 13.67 15.49
C PHE A 49 0.29 13.25 16.66
N THR A 50 -0.24 12.02 16.61
CA THR A 50 -1.10 11.48 17.66
C THR A 50 -0.35 11.31 18.96
N ARG A 51 0.91 10.83 18.94
CA ARG A 51 1.75 10.75 20.14
C ARG A 51 1.96 12.13 20.77
N GLY A 52 2.23 13.15 19.96
CA GLY A 52 2.38 14.53 20.43
C GLY A 52 1.12 15.04 21.15
N MET A 53 -0.06 14.81 20.55
CA MET A 53 -1.34 15.19 21.16
C MET A 53 -1.66 14.42 22.45
N LEU A 54 -1.23 13.17 22.54
CA LEU A 54 -1.49 12.28 23.66
C LEU A 54 -0.40 12.32 24.75
N THR A 55 0.63 13.16 24.60
CA THR A 55 1.70 13.31 25.58
C THR A 55 1.22 14.13 26.78
N PRO A 56 1.26 13.60 28.03
CA PRO A 56 0.95 14.39 29.22
C PRO A 56 1.91 15.57 29.40
N GLU A 57 1.42 16.67 29.98
CA GLU A 57 2.27 17.82 30.33
C GLU A 57 3.44 17.39 31.22
N GLY A 58 4.65 17.82 30.86
CA GLY A 58 5.88 17.50 31.59
C GLY A 58 6.46 16.10 31.37
N LYS A 59 5.90 15.29 30.45
CA LYS A 59 6.43 13.96 30.08
C LYS A 59 6.93 13.90 28.65
N SER A 60 7.79 12.92 28.34
CA SER A 60 8.22 12.66 26.97
C SER A 60 7.14 11.92 26.18
N LYS A 61 7.20 12.00 24.84
CA LYS A 61 6.40 11.18 23.93
C LYS A 61 6.61 9.68 24.17
N ASP A 62 7.75 9.30 24.74
CA ASP A 62 8.08 7.90 25.05
C ASP A 62 7.34 7.39 26.30
N ASP A 63 6.79 8.30 27.11
CA ASP A 63 6.10 7.98 28.37
C ASP A 63 4.57 7.93 28.24
N ILE A 64 4.04 7.90 27.02
CA ILE A 64 2.60 7.94 26.76
C ILE A 64 1.87 6.66 27.22
N GLY A 65 2.60 5.57 27.46
CA GLY A 65 2.07 4.28 27.89
C GLY A 65 1.38 3.48 26.77
N ILE A 66 1.19 2.18 27.02
CA ILE A 66 0.81 1.17 26.02
C ILE A 66 -0.49 1.54 25.28
N LEU A 67 -1.53 1.94 26.01
CA LEU A 67 -2.84 2.25 25.40
C LEU A 67 -2.76 3.41 24.41
N ARG A 68 -2.03 4.48 24.76
CA ARG A 68 -1.88 5.65 23.89
C ARG A 68 -1.00 5.34 22.69
N THR A 69 0.03 4.51 22.87
CA THR A 69 0.84 3.99 21.76
C THR A 69 0.02 3.16 20.78
N ILE A 70 -0.87 2.30 21.27
CA ILE A 70 -1.78 1.51 20.40
C ILE A 70 -2.70 2.45 19.61
N VAL A 71 -3.30 3.45 20.26
CA VAL A 71 -4.16 4.44 19.59
C VAL A 71 -3.37 5.20 18.53
N ALA A 72 -2.17 5.67 18.84
CA ALA A 72 -1.30 6.34 17.87
C ALA A 72 -0.95 5.42 16.69
N GLY A 73 -0.68 4.14 16.93
CA GLY A 73 -0.47 3.12 15.90
C GLY A 73 -1.69 2.94 15.00
N GLY A 74 -2.89 2.89 15.59
CA GLY A 74 -4.15 2.82 14.86
C GLY A 74 -4.38 4.04 13.97
N VAL A 75 -4.14 5.25 14.48
CA VAL A 75 -4.24 6.49 13.68
C VAL A 75 -3.20 6.53 12.56
N GLY A 76 -1.95 6.13 12.84
CA GLY A 76 -0.92 5.97 11.81
C GLY A 76 -1.37 5.00 10.72
N GLY A 77 -1.94 3.85 11.11
CA GLY A 77 -2.50 2.87 10.18
C GLY A 77 -3.62 3.42 9.31
N MET A 78 -4.60 4.11 9.90
CA MET A 78 -5.67 4.77 9.14
C MET A 78 -5.10 5.79 8.16
N THR A 79 -4.15 6.62 8.59
CA THR A 79 -3.53 7.66 7.74
C THR A 79 -2.80 7.04 6.54
N LEU A 80 -2.05 5.94 6.76
CA LEU A 80 -1.42 5.18 5.68
C LEU A 80 -2.47 4.68 4.68
N TRP A 81 -3.51 4.00 5.17
CA TRP A 81 -4.49 3.38 4.30
C TRP A 81 -5.32 4.41 3.54
N THR A 82 -5.71 5.53 4.15
CA THR A 82 -6.41 6.63 3.46
C THR A 82 -5.65 7.13 2.24
N VAL A 83 -4.31 7.15 2.29
CA VAL A 83 -3.49 7.60 1.15
C VAL A 83 -3.21 6.47 0.16
N VAL A 84 -2.90 5.26 0.63
CA VAL A 84 -2.46 4.14 -0.23
C VAL A 84 -3.64 3.47 -0.96
N PHE A 85 -4.78 3.34 -0.29
CA PHE A 85 -5.94 2.60 -0.78
C PHE A 85 -6.45 3.06 -2.16
N PRO A 86 -6.64 4.35 -2.47
CA PRO A 86 -7.08 4.77 -3.81
C PRO A 86 -6.13 4.34 -4.93
N PHE A 87 -4.83 4.27 -4.66
CA PHE A 87 -3.85 3.78 -5.65
C PHE A 87 -3.96 2.27 -5.84
N ASP A 88 -4.20 1.51 -4.77
CA ASP A 88 -4.37 0.06 -4.83
C ASP A 88 -5.66 -0.34 -5.57
N VAL A 89 -6.76 0.40 -5.40
CA VAL A 89 -8.01 0.20 -6.16
C VAL A 89 -7.77 0.39 -7.67
N VAL A 90 -7.13 1.50 -8.05
CA VAL A 90 -6.83 1.79 -9.47
C VAL A 90 -5.91 0.73 -10.06
N LYS A 91 -4.87 0.33 -9.32
CA LYS A 91 -3.93 -0.71 -9.75
C LYS A 91 -4.65 -2.04 -9.97
N SER A 92 -5.54 -2.43 -9.07
CA SER A 92 -6.32 -3.67 -9.19
C SER A 92 -7.24 -3.63 -10.42
N ARG A 93 -7.89 -2.50 -10.69
CA ARG A 93 -8.74 -2.33 -11.89
C ARG A 93 -7.94 -2.43 -13.20
N VAL A 94 -6.78 -1.77 -13.28
CA VAL A 94 -5.86 -1.88 -14.43
C VAL A 94 -5.42 -3.34 -14.64
N GLN A 95 -5.08 -4.05 -13.57
CA GLN A 95 -4.65 -5.45 -13.64
C GLN A 95 -5.77 -6.40 -14.11
N ILE A 96 -7.03 -6.14 -13.72
CA ILE A 96 -8.18 -6.95 -14.12
C ILE A 96 -8.59 -6.65 -15.57
N GLN A 97 -8.59 -5.39 -15.99
CA GLN A 97 -9.10 -5.01 -17.31
C GLN A 97 -8.18 -5.36 -18.48
N SER A 98 -6.92 -5.76 -18.24
CA SER A 98 -5.92 -6.02 -19.31
C SER A 98 -5.88 -4.90 -20.36
N SER A 99 -6.30 -3.69 -19.99
CA SER A 99 -6.48 -2.57 -20.89
C SER A 99 -5.18 -1.75 -20.91
N ASN A 100 -4.82 -1.24 -22.07
CA ASN A 100 -3.62 -0.40 -22.25
C ASN A 100 -3.86 1.05 -21.77
N GLU A 101 -4.87 1.27 -20.93
CA GLU A 101 -5.28 2.58 -20.44
C GLU A 101 -4.34 3.05 -19.32
N GLY A 102 -3.97 4.33 -19.35
CA GLY A 102 -3.07 4.89 -18.35
C GLY A 102 -3.72 4.98 -16.96
N LEU A 103 -2.91 4.89 -15.90
CA LEU A 103 -3.36 4.96 -14.48
C LEU A 103 -4.29 6.16 -14.20
N LEU A 104 -3.99 7.32 -14.79
CA LEU A 104 -4.77 8.56 -14.67
C LEU A 104 -6.12 8.51 -15.41
N GLN A 105 -6.21 7.77 -16.52
CA GLN A 105 -7.45 7.58 -17.25
C GLN A 105 -8.39 6.69 -16.45
N VAL A 106 -7.88 5.59 -15.88
CA VAL A 106 -8.65 4.70 -15.00
C VAL A 106 -9.09 5.42 -13.73
N MET A 107 -8.21 6.21 -13.08
CA MET A 107 -8.61 7.07 -11.94
C MET A 107 -9.76 8.01 -12.30
N ARG A 108 -9.67 8.74 -13.42
CA ARG A 108 -10.74 9.64 -13.86
C ARG A 108 -12.02 8.89 -14.20
N HIS A 109 -11.90 7.71 -14.79
CA HIS A 109 -13.04 6.88 -15.13
C HIS A 109 -13.79 6.47 -13.85
N ILE A 110 -13.09 5.88 -12.87
CA ILE A 110 -13.65 5.49 -11.56
C ILE A 110 -14.29 6.70 -10.88
N TYR A 111 -13.59 7.84 -10.81
CA TYR A 111 -14.10 9.05 -10.19
C TYR A 111 -15.41 9.55 -10.83
N LYS A 112 -15.55 9.42 -12.16
CA LYS A 112 -16.73 9.86 -12.90
C LYS A 112 -17.90 8.85 -12.91
N THR A 113 -17.61 7.55 -12.81
CA THR A 113 -18.63 6.50 -12.88
C THR A 113 -19.15 6.08 -11.52
N GLU A 114 -18.25 5.93 -10.53
CA GLU A 114 -18.58 5.40 -9.20
C GLU A 114 -18.55 6.50 -8.12
N GLY A 115 -17.93 7.65 -8.41
CA GLY A 115 -17.84 8.80 -7.50
C GLY A 115 -16.60 8.78 -6.61
N GLY A 116 -16.13 9.96 -6.19
CA GLY A 116 -14.88 10.09 -5.40
C GLY A 116 -14.92 9.39 -4.04
N SER A 117 -16.11 9.23 -3.45
CA SER A 117 -16.33 8.48 -2.22
C SER A 117 -16.07 6.99 -2.39
N TYR A 118 -16.27 6.42 -3.58
CA TYR A 118 -16.08 4.99 -3.82
C TYR A 118 -14.62 4.56 -3.56
N LEU A 119 -13.66 5.44 -3.89
CA LEU A 119 -12.24 5.23 -3.63
C LEU A 119 -11.86 5.20 -2.14
N LEU A 120 -12.77 5.61 -1.24
CA LEU A 120 -12.56 5.65 0.22
C LEU A 120 -13.52 4.73 1.00
N PHE A 121 -14.69 4.39 0.43
CA PHE A 121 -15.75 3.63 1.11
C PHE A 121 -15.78 2.12 0.76
N GLU A 122 -14.96 1.67 -0.19
CA GLU A 122 -14.72 0.23 -0.43
C GLU A 122 -13.67 -0.36 0.54
N MET A 123 -13.36 0.35 1.64
CA MET A 123 -12.51 -0.10 2.76
C MET A 123 -13.04 -1.36 3.44
#